data_AF-A0A3C0N1Q0-F1
#
_entry.id   AF-A0A3C0N1Q0-F1
#
_cell.length_a   1.000
_cell.length_b   1.000
_cell.length_c   1.000
_cell.angle_alpha   90.00
_cell.angle_beta   90.00
_cell.angle_gamma   90.00
#
_symmetry.space_group_name_H-M   'P 1'
#
loop_
_entity.id
_entity.type
_entity.pdbx_description
1 polymer ?
#
loop_
_entity_poly.entity_id
_entity_poly.type
_entity_poly.pdbx_seq_one_letter_code
_entity_poly.pdbx_strand_id
1 'polypeptide(L)'
;MKPQEIADQLTELFGAAAVGTTQPDAWQVETPQLRLLVLLSQDHSWLRILVPIAPAQDAQPFLEQLLESNFDDTQETRYAINQNVLWGVFQHNCETLHPEDFCAAIARLVALRQQGLSNSFDQLADNRIRQIIKAAKQQGQSLEATLQTLDRFYREGLMGDLDQGTESREQVLAAWQYQLERLWPEVEP
;
A
#
# COMPACT_ATOMS: atom_id res chain seq x y z
N MET A 1 11.79 -25.34 -2.28
CA MET A 1 10.38 -25.64 -2.01
C MET A 1 9.73 -26.42 -3.16
N LYS A 2 9.09 -27.55 -2.86
CA LYS A 2 8.33 -28.39 -3.78
C LYS A 2 6.82 -28.07 -3.74
N PRO A 3 6.04 -28.41 -4.78
CA PRO A 3 4.59 -28.18 -4.80
C PRO A 3 3.82 -28.71 -3.57
N GLN A 4 4.17 -29.90 -3.08
CA GLN A 4 3.53 -30.47 -1.88
C GLN A 4 3.80 -29.62 -0.63
N GLU A 5 5.05 -29.17 -0.45
CA GLU A 5 5.41 -28.32 0.70
C GLU A 5 4.64 -26.99 0.67
N ILE A 6 4.40 -26.43 -0.52
CA ILE A 6 3.59 -25.21 -0.68
C ILE A 6 2.15 -25.47 -0.27
N ALA A 7 1.54 -26.55 -0.74
CA ALA A 7 0.17 -26.91 -0.38
C ALA A 7 0.01 -27.15 1.13
N ASP A 8 0.98 -27.84 1.74
CA ASP A 8 0.99 -28.12 3.18
C ASP A 8 1.10 -26.82 3.98
N GLN A 9 2.04 -25.93 3.63
CA GLN A 9 2.21 -24.64 4.31
C GLN A 9 0.98 -23.72 4.15
N LEU A 10 0.36 -23.67 2.96
CA LEU A 10 -0.87 -22.90 2.77
C LEU A 10 -2.02 -23.44 3.62
N THR A 11 -2.13 -24.77 3.73
CA THR A 11 -3.14 -25.43 4.56
C THR A 11 -2.91 -25.19 6.03
N GLU A 12 -1.66 -25.19 6.48
CA GLU A 12 -1.28 -24.86 7.86
C GLU A 12 -1.63 -23.41 8.20
N LEU A 13 -1.35 -22.46 7.30
CA LEU A 13 -1.59 -21.03 7.52
C LEU A 13 -3.07 -20.64 7.49
N PHE A 14 -3.86 -21.19 6.56
CA PHE A 14 -5.21 -20.72 6.28
C PHE A 14 -6.32 -21.75 6.54
N GLY A 15 -5.95 -23.00 6.77
CA GLY A 15 -6.88 -24.12 6.88
C GLY A 15 -7.33 -24.66 5.51
N ALA A 16 -7.53 -25.97 5.43
CA ALA A 16 -7.84 -26.67 4.17
C ALA A 16 -9.11 -26.16 3.46
N ALA A 17 -10.08 -25.61 4.21
CA ALA A 17 -11.32 -25.08 3.64
C ALA A 17 -11.12 -23.77 2.85
N ALA A 18 -10.08 -23.00 3.18
CA ALA A 18 -9.77 -21.73 2.51
C ALA A 18 -8.84 -21.91 1.30
N VAL A 19 -8.17 -23.06 1.19
CA VAL A 19 -7.18 -23.33 0.14
C VAL A 19 -7.83 -24.14 -0.98
N GLY A 20 -7.97 -23.52 -2.14
CA GLY A 20 -8.37 -24.17 -3.39
C GLY A 20 -7.20 -24.37 -4.33
N THR A 21 -7.27 -25.42 -5.15
CA THR A 21 -6.36 -25.63 -6.28
C THR A 21 -7.10 -25.26 -7.55
N THR A 22 -6.62 -24.25 -8.28
CA THR A 22 -7.25 -23.81 -9.54
C THR A 22 -6.68 -24.56 -10.74
N GLN A 23 -5.38 -24.90 -10.67
CA GLN A 23 -4.64 -25.73 -11.63
C GLN A 23 -3.55 -26.50 -10.87
N PRO A 24 -2.93 -27.56 -11.45
CA PRO A 24 -1.90 -28.34 -10.76
C PRO A 24 -0.75 -27.51 -10.16
N ASP A 25 -0.43 -26.38 -10.79
CA ASP A 25 0.66 -25.48 -10.41
C ASP A 25 0.15 -24.14 -9.84
N ALA A 26 -1.13 -24.08 -9.45
CA ALA A 26 -1.76 -22.86 -8.97
C ALA A 26 -2.70 -23.11 -7.79
N TRP A 27 -2.48 -22.35 -6.71
CA TRP A 27 -3.32 -22.34 -5.52
C TRP A 27 -3.97 -20.98 -5.35
N GLN A 28 -5.18 -21.00 -4.81
CA GLN A 28 -5.93 -19.82 -4.42
C GLN A 28 -6.35 -19.97 -2.96
N VAL A 29 -6.01 -18.98 -2.15
CA VAL A 29 -6.52 -18.84 -0.80
C VAL A 29 -7.62 -17.80 -0.82
N GLU A 30 -8.81 -18.18 -0.36
CA GLU A 30 -9.96 -17.29 -0.26
C GLU A 30 -10.45 -17.25 1.19
N THR A 31 -10.37 -16.08 1.80
CA THR A 31 -10.99 -15.77 3.09
C THR A 31 -11.88 -14.53 2.93
N PRO A 32 -12.76 -14.20 3.89
CA PRO A 32 -13.60 -13.01 3.76
C PRO A 32 -12.81 -11.69 3.62
N GLN A 33 -11.52 -11.66 3.98
CA GLN A 33 -10.67 -10.46 3.97
C GLN A 33 -9.51 -10.54 2.98
N LEU A 34 -9.22 -11.71 2.41
CA LEU A 34 -8.03 -11.95 1.61
C LEU A 34 -8.30 -12.89 0.45
N ARG A 35 -7.84 -12.48 -0.72
CA ARG A 35 -7.70 -13.36 -1.89
C ARG A 35 -6.23 -13.40 -2.29
N LEU A 36 -5.59 -14.55 -2.10
CA LEU A 36 -4.17 -14.73 -2.40
C LEU A 36 -4.01 -15.82 -3.47
N LEU A 37 -3.17 -15.56 -4.46
CA LEU A 37 -2.86 -16.50 -5.54
C LEU A 37 -1.39 -16.92 -5.42
N VAL A 38 -1.13 -18.22 -5.49
CA VAL A 38 0.22 -18.79 -5.58
C VAL A 38 0.33 -19.51 -6.91
N LEU A 39 1.33 -19.15 -7.70
CA LEU A 39 1.56 -19.66 -9.05
C LEU A 39 2.98 -20.19 -9.14
N LEU A 40 3.15 -21.44 -9.57
CA LEU A 40 4.43 -21.94 -10.05
C LEU A 40 4.58 -21.71 -11.57
N SER A 41 5.81 -21.46 -12.00
CA SER A 41 6.17 -21.52 -13.41
C SER A 41 6.02 -22.94 -13.96
N GLN A 42 5.84 -23.09 -15.27
CA GLN A 42 5.62 -24.41 -15.90
C GLN A 42 6.78 -25.40 -15.70
N ASP A 43 8.00 -24.89 -15.56
CA ASP A 43 9.22 -25.66 -15.29
C ASP A 43 9.49 -25.84 -13.78
N HIS A 44 8.57 -25.38 -12.93
CA HIS A 44 8.63 -25.41 -11.47
C HIS A 44 9.83 -24.70 -10.83
N SER A 45 10.55 -23.86 -11.59
CA SER A 45 11.75 -23.18 -11.09
C SER A 45 11.44 -21.88 -10.33
N TRP A 46 10.30 -21.25 -10.59
CA TRP A 46 9.89 -19.99 -9.98
C TRP A 46 8.52 -20.09 -9.33
N LEU A 47 8.38 -19.41 -8.20
CA LEU A 47 7.13 -19.20 -7.50
C LEU A 47 6.78 -17.72 -7.49
N ARG A 48 5.51 -17.42 -7.70
CA ARG A 48 4.94 -16.07 -7.58
C ARG A 48 3.72 -16.11 -6.66
N ILE A 49 3.69 -15.21 -5.68
CA ILE A 49 2.52 -14.98 -4.82
C ILE A 49 1.97 -13.60 -5.14
N LEU A 50 0.64 -13.50 -5.27
CA LEU A 50 -0.07 -12.30 -5.66
C LEU A 50 -1.24 -12.04 -4.71
N VAL A 51 -1.41 -10.78 -4.33
CA VAL A 51 -2.61 -10.30 -3.63
C VAL A 51 -3.12 -9.02 -4.31
N PRO A 52 -4.41 -8.94 -4.71
CA PRO A 52 -4.97 -7.74 -5.30
C PRO A 52 -5.23 -6.70 -4.19
N ILE A 53 -4.73 -5.49 -4.36
CA ILE A 53 -4.79 -4.42 -3.36
C ILE A 53 -5.89 -3.42 -3.69
N ALA A 54 -5.83 -2.80 -4.86
CA ALA A 54 -6.77 -1.77 -5.30
C ALA A 54 -6.85 -1.70 -6.85
N PRO A 55 -7.89 -1.09 -7.43
CA PRO A 55 -7.88 -0.70 -8.84
C PRO A 55 -6.68 0.20 -9.17
N ALA A 56 -6.06 0.01 -10.33
CA ALA A 56 -4.88 0.78 -10.74
C ALA A 56 -5.18 2.29 -10.85
N GLN A 57 -6.41 2.66 -11.21
CA GLN A 57 -6.85 4.05 -11.29
C GLN A 57 -6.79 4.74 -9.91
N ASP A 58 -7.12 4.02 -8.83
CA ASP A 58 -7.14 4.56 -7.47
C ASP A 58 -5.71 4.68 -6.92
N ALA A 59 -4.81 3.82 -7.39
CA ALA A 59 -3.38 3.85 -7.05
C ALA A 59 -2.57 4.89 -7.85
N GLN A 60 -3.12 5.38 -8.98
CA GLN A 60 -2.44 6.30 -9.91
C GLN A 60 -1.85 7.55 -9.23
N PRO A 61 -2.52 8.21 -8.27
CA PRO A 61 -1.96 9.39 -7.59
C PRO A 61 -0.76 9.09 -6.69
N PHE A 62 -0.55 7.81 -6.35
CA PHE A 62 0.40 7.36 -5.33
C PHE A 62 1.57 6.57 -5.91
N LEU A 63 1.74 6.53 -7.24
CA LEU A 63 2.74 5.68 -7.89
C LEU A 63 4.18 5.97 -7.43
N GLU A 64 4.51 7.23 -7.20
CA GLU A 64 5.83 7.63 -6.69
C GLU A 64 6.06 7.05 -5.30
N GLN A 65 5.10 7.23 -4.39
CA GLN A 65 5.16 6.72 -3.01
C GLN A 65 5.20 5.19 -2.96
N LEU A 66 4.46 4.52 -3.86
CA LEU A 66 4.49 3.06 -3.99
C LEU A 66 5.86 2.56 -4.49
N LEU A 67 6.52 3.31 -5.38
CA LEU A 67 7.87 2.99 -5.86
C LEU A 67 8.94 3.29 -4.82
N GLU A 68 8.80 4.36 -4.04
CA GLU A 68 9.66 4.64 -2.88
C GLU A 68 9.51 3.56 -1.80
N SER A 69 8.27 3.17 -1.49
CA SER A 69 7.99 2.06 -0.57
C SER A 69 8.63 0.75 -1.05
N ASN A 70 8.63 0.50 -2.36
CA ASN A 70 9.28 -0.67 -2.96
C ASN A 70 10.81 -0.68 -2.76
N PHE A 71 11.40 0.48 -2.52
CA PHE A 71 12.84 0.63 -2.32
C PHE A 71 13.25 0.36 -0.87
N ASP A 72 12.52 0.94 0.10
CA ASP A 72 12.92 0.91 1.52
C ASP A 72 12.04 0.00 2.41
N ASP A 73 10.73 -0.08 2.16
CA ASP A 73 9.76 -0.55 3.16
C ASP A 73 9.21 -1.96 2.88
N THR A 74 9.03 -2.34 1.62
CA THR A 74 8.32 -3.58 1.27
C THR A 74 9.17 -4.85 1.36
N GLN A 75 10.48 -4.69 1.60
CA GLN A 75 11.46 -5.77 1.76
C GLN A 75 11.43 -6.76 0.57
N GLU A 76 11.08 -8.03 0.80
CA GLU A 76 11.03 -9.09 -0.22
C GLU A 76 9.79 -9.00 -1.14
N THR A 77 8.78 -8.23 -0.73
CA THR A 77 7.56 -8.01 -1.50
C THR A 77 7.62 -6.71 -2.28
N ARG A 78 6.80 -6.55 -3.32
CA ARG A 78 6.73 -5.33 -4.12
C ARG A 78 5.32 -5.04 -4.62
N TYR A 79 5.00 -3.76 -4.75
CA TYR A 79 3.86 -3.28 -5.53
C TYR A 79 4.12 -3.41 -7.03
N ALA A 80 3.12 -3.88 -7.78
CA ALA A 80 3.15 -3.94 -9.24
C ALA A 80 1.74 -3.72 -9.83
N ILE A 81 1.66 -3.14 -11.02
CA ILE A 81 0.39 -2.98 -11.74
C ILE A 81 0.31 -3.98 -12.87
N ASN A 82 -0.80 -4.71 -12.93
CA ASN A 82 -1.14 -5.58 -14.05
C ASN A 82 -2.65 -5.72 -14.16
N GLN A 83 -3.17 -5.77 -15.39
CA GLN A 83 -4.61 -5.94 -15.67
C GLN A 83 -5.50 -4.93 -14.92
N ASN A 84 -5.10 -3.65 -14.88
CA ASN A 84 -5.80 -2.56 -14.17
C ASN A 84 -5.98 -2.77 -12.66
N VAL A 85 -5.14 -3.59 -12.04
CA VAL A 85 -5.12 -3.83 -10.59
C VAL A 85 -3.71 -3.57 -10.07
N LEU A 86 -3.63 -2.90 -8.93
CA LEU A 86 -2.44 -2.85 -8.08
C LEU A 86 -2.34 -4.17 -7.30
N TRP A 87 -1.22 -4.84 -7.45
CA TRP A 87 -0.90 -6.11 -6.80
C TRP A 87 0.23 -5.93 -5.79
N GLY A 88 0.12 -6.63 -4.67
CA GLY A 88 1.29 -7.03 -3.88
C GLY A 88 1.86 -8.31 -4.47
N VAL A 89 3.16 -8.34 -4.73
CA VAL A 89 3.84 -9.43 -5.44
C VAL A 89 5.05 -9.89 -4.65
N PHE A 90 5.19 -11.20 -4.50
CA PHE A 90 6.43 -11.87 -4.12
C PHE A 90 6.83 -12.82 -5.23
N GLN A 91 8.10 -12.83 -5.64
CA GLN A 91 8.61 -13.76 -6.65
C GLN A 91 9.98 -14.28 -6.23
N HIS A 92 10.14 -15.60 -6.21
CA HIS A 92 11.36 -16.24 -5.73
C HIS A 92 11.65 -17.55 -6.47
N ASN A 93 12.93 -17.90 -6.57
CA ASN A 93 13.35 -19.18 -7.13
C ASN A 93 13.01 -20.30 -6.12
N CYS A 94 12.40 -21.39 -6.59
CA CYS A 94 11.97 -22.48 -5.74
C CYS A 94 13.16 -23.23 -5.10
N GLU A 95 14.32 -23.29 -5.74
CA GLU A 95 15.50 -24.01 -5.23
C GLU A 95 16.02 -23.40 -3.93
N THR A 96 15.95 -22.07 -3.79
CA THR A 96 16.46 -21.34 -2.62
C THR A 96 15.37 -20.88 -1.65
N LEU A 97 14.09 -21.13 -1.98
CA LEU A 97 12.96 -20.77 -1.13
C LEU A 97 12.81 -21.77 0.02
N HIS A 98 13.01 -21.31 1.25
CA HIS A 98 12.74 -22.07 2.46
C HIS A 98 11.30 -21.84 2.96
N PRO A 99 10.71 -22.77 3.72
CA PRO A 99 9.36 -22.62 4.26
C PRO A 99 9.18 -21.36 5.12
N GLU A 100 10.20 -20.99 5.91
CA GLU A 100 10.16 -19.80 6.76
C GLU A 100 10.06 -18.51 5.92
N ASP A 101 10.84 -18.40 4.85
CA ASP A 101 10.81 -17.28 3.91
C ASP A 101 9.46 -17.18 3.18
N PHE A 102 8.89 -18.33 2.80
CA PHE A 102 7.58 -18.40 2.17
C PHE A 102 6.48 -17.88 3.09
N CYS A 103 6.46 -18.33 4.36
CA CYS A 103 5.50 -17.89 5.35
C CYS A 103 5.67 -16.40 5.70
N ALA A 104 6.92 -15.92 5.81
CA ALA A 104 7.23 -14.51 6.03
C ALA A 104 6.72 -13.63 4.88
N ALA A 105 6.97 -14.04 3.62
CA ALA A 105 6.51 -13.33 2.45
C ALA A 105 4.97 -13.26 2.38
N ILE A 106 4.27 -14.35 2.74
CA ILE A 106 2.80 -14.34 2.84
C ILE A 106 2.34 -13.35 3.90
N ALA A 107 2.92 -13.38 5.11
CA ALA A 107 2.56 -12.45 6.18
C ALA A 107 2.76 -10.99 5.75
N ARG A 108 3.86 -10.70 5.03
CA ARG A 108 4.15 -9.38 4.47
C ARG A 108 3.13 -8.96 3.41
N LEU A 109 2.78 -9.84 2.48
CA LEU A 109 1.75 -9.57 1.47
C LEU A 109 0.38 -9.31 2.10
N VAL A 110 0.02 -10.05 3.15
CA VAL A 110 -1.22 -9.80 3.90
C VAL A 110 -1.18 -8.42 4.57
N ALA A 111 -0.04 -8.04 5.17
CA ALA A 111 0.12 -6.71 5.76
C ALA A 111 -0.02 -5.60 4.71
N LEU A 112 0.62 -5.73 3.53
CA LEU A 112 0.45 -4.78 2.41
C LEU A 112 -1.02 -4.67 1.99
N ARG A 113 -1.72 -5.80 1.89
CA ARG A 113 -3.15 -5.81 1.53
C ARG A 113 -4.02 -5.11 2.56
N GLN A 114 -3.72 -5.27 3.84
CA GLN A 114 -4.44 -4.62 4.93
C GLN A 114 -4.17 -3.11 4.97
N GLN A 115 -2.92 -2.70 4.68
CA GLN A 115 -2.54 -1.29 4.58
C GLN A 115 -3.17 -0.59 3.38
N GLY A 116 -3.37 -1.30 2.27
CA GLY A 116 -4.00 -0.75 1.08
C GLY A 116 -3.21 0.43 0.51
N LEU A 117 -3.89 1.56 0.28
CA LEU A 117 -3.28 2.81 -0.18
C LEU A 117 -3.05 3.81 0.96
N SER A 118 -3.39 3.47 2.22
CA SER A 118 -3.37 4.42 3.33
C SER A 118 -1.96 4.95 3.61
N ASN A 119 -0.94 4.09 3.62
CA ASN A 119 0.43 4.53 3.86
C ASN A 119 0.93 5.50 2.78
N SER A 120 0.65 5.20 1.50
CA SER A 120 1.04 6.08 0.39
C SER A 120 0.26 7.39 0.39
N PHE A 121 -1.00 7.37 0.84
CA PHE A 121 -1.78 8.59 1.08
C PHE A 121 -1.15 9.45 2.18
N ASP A 122 -0.79 8.85 3.32
CA ASP A 122 -0.18 9.55 4.45
C ASP A 122 1.18 10.16 4.05
N GLN A 123 2.01 9.43 3.31
CA GLN A 123 3.28 9.91 2.77
C GLN A 123 3.08 11.09 1.80
N LEU A 124 2.12 10.99 0.88
CA LEU A 124 1.81 12.07 -0.06
C LEU A 124 1.31 13.32 0.68
N ALA A 125 0.45 13.15 1.68
CA ALA A 125 -0.07 14.23 2.50
C ALA A 125 1.05 14.92 3.29
N ASP A 126 1.92 14.16 3.96
CA ASP A 126 3.08 14.69 4.70
C ASP A 126 4.00 15.50 3.78
N ASN A 127 4.39 14.93 2.63
CA ASN A 127 5.22 15.61 1.64
C ASN A 127 4.57 16.91 1.13
N ARG A 128 3.26 16.89 0.88
CA ARG A 128 2.52 18.08 0.43
C ARG A 128 2.49 19.16 1.51
N ILE A 129 2.25 18.79 2.76
CA ILE A 129 2.24 19.72 3.90
C ILE A 129 3.62 20.34 4.08
N ARG A 130 4.71 19.56 3.98
CA ARG A 130 6.08 20.10 4.03
C ARG A 130 6.34 21.14 2.95
N GLN A 131 5.87 20.91 1.72
CA GLN A 131 5.99 21.88 0.62
C GLN A 131 5.19 23.17 0.89
N ILE A 132 3.98 23.05 1.44
CA ILE A 132 3.16 24.20 1.84
C ILE A 132 3.90 25.03 2.91
N ILE A 133 4.42 24.37 3.95
CA ILE A 133 5.15 25.05 5.03
C ILE A 133 6.39 25.76 4.49
N LYS A 134 7.17 25.08 3.63
CA LYS A 134 8.37 25.66 3.04
C LYS A 134 8.05 26.91 2.21
N ALA A 135 7.05 26.82 1.33
CA ALA A 135 6.63 27.95 0.50
C ALA A 135 6.08 29.11 1.35
N ALA A 136 5.30 28.81 2.40
CA ALA A 136 4.78 29.81 3.33
C ALA A 136 5.91 30.55 4.07
N LYS A 137 6.90 29.80 4.60
CA LYS A 137 8.06 30.37 5.29
C LYS A 137 8.93 31.24 4.37
N GLN A 138 9.15 30.81 3.12
CA GLN A 138 9.87 31.62 2.13
C GLN A 138 9.15 32.93 1.80
N GLN A 139 7.82 32.93 1.85
CA GLN A 139 6.98 34.12 1.67
C GLN A 139 6.82 34.94 2.96
N GLY A 140 7.44 34.54 4.08
CA GLY A 140 7.32 35.21 5.37
C GLY A 140 5.93 35.07 6.02
N GLN A 141 5.14 34.08 5.61
CA GLN A 141 3.82 33.83 6.17
C GLN A 141 3.91 33.15 7.55
N SER A 142 2.97 33.47 8.43
CA SER A 142 2.83 32.82 9.72
C SER A 142 2.09 31.48 9.60
N LEU A 143 2.22 30.64 10.63
CA LEU A 143 1.45 29.40 10.78
C LEU A 143 -0.05 29.67 10.63
N GLU A 144 -0.55 30.69 11.33
CA GLU A 144 -1.98 31.07 11.32
C GLU A 144 -2.47 31.46 9.91
N ALA A 145 -1.69 32.26 9.17
CA ALA A 145 -2.04 32.64 7.80
C ALA A 145 -2.04 31.43 6.84
N THR A 146 -1.15 30.47 7.08
CA THR A 146 -1.05 29.24 6.29
C THR A 146 -2.24 28.32 6.56
N LEU A 147 -2.64 28.16 7.83
CA LEU A 147 -3.83 27.39 8.23
C LEU A 147 -5.11 27.98 7.62
N GLN A 148 -5.28 29.31 7.64
CA GLN A 148 -6.41 29.98 7.00
C GLN A 148 -6.44 29.77 5.47
N THR A 149 -5.27 29.77 4.84
CA THR A 149 -5.15 29.51 3.39
C THR A 149 -5.50 28.07 3.05
N LEU A 150 -5.05 27.12 3.88
CA LEU A 150 -5.34 25.70 3.71
C LEU A 150 -6.84 25.42 3.86
N ASP A 151 -7.47 26.00 4.87
CA ASP A 151 -8.91 25.93 5.09
C ASP A 151 -9.70 26.50 3.90
N ARG A 152 -9.23 27.61 3.32
CA ARG A 152 -9.82 28.17 2.09
C ARG A 152 -9.67 27.23 0.89
N PHE A 153 -8.49 26.66 0.64
CA PHE A 153 -8.30 25.72 -0.48
C PHE A 153 -9.14 24.46 -0.36
N TYR A 154 -9.37 24.01 0.88
CA TYR A 154 -10.25 22.88 1.16
C TYR A 154 -11.72 23.24 0.87
N ARG A 155 -12.18 24.43 1.29
CA ARG A 155 -13.52 24.96 0.95
C ARG A 155 -13.72 25.16 -0.55
N GLU A 156 -12.67 25.48 -1.29
CA GLU A 156 -12.68 25.69 -2.74
C GLU A 156 -12.56 24.38 -3.55
N GLY A 157 -12.40 23.22 -2.89
CA GLY A 157 -12.30 21.92 -3.56
C GLY A 157 -10.97 21.67 -4.28
N LEU A 158 -9.96 22.51 -4.03
CA LEU A 158 -8.66 22.48 -4.73
C LEU A 158 -7.70 21.41 -4.20
N MET A 159 -8.06 20.74 -3.09
CA MET A 159 -7.24 19.71 -2.43
C MET A 159 -7.70 18.28 -2.75
N GLY A 160 -8.53 18.11 -3.79
CA GLY A 160 -9.10 16.84 -4.23
C GLY A 160 -10.50 16.62 -3.65
N ASP A 161 -11.43 16.28 -4.53
CA ASP A 161 -12.76 15.83 -4.12
C ASP A 161 -12.63 14.40 -3.59
N LEU A 162 -12.52 14.26 -2.28
CA LEU A 162 -12.92 13.01 -1.65
C LEU A 162 -14.44 13.00 -1.77
N ASP A 163 -14.94 12.15 -2.66
CA ASP A 163 -16.35 11.88 -2.95
C ASP A 163 -17.07 11.20 -1.75
N GLN A 164 -16.68 11.58 -0.52
CA GLN A 164 -17.15 11.06 0.75
C GLN A 164 -17.63 12.25 1.58
N GLY A 165 -18.82 12.12 2.17
CA GLY A 165 -19.66 13.22 2.66
C GLY A 165 -19.02 14.19 3.68
N THR A 166 -19.81 15.18 4.10
CA THR A 166 -19.39 16.34 4.91
C THR A 166 -18.63 15.97 6.19
N GLU A 167 -18.96 14.85 6.86
CA GLU A 167 -18.22 14.38 8.06
C GLU A 167 -16.80 13.89 7.74
N SER A 168 -16.58 13.26 6.59
CA SER A 168 -15.24 12.83 6.15
C SER A 168 -14.36 14.03 5.86
N ARG A 169 -14.95 15.11 5.32
CA ARG A 169 -14.27 16.37 5.01
C ARG A 169 -13.73 17.08 6.25
N GLU A 170 -14.52 17.16 7.32
CA GLU A 170 -14.08 17.80 8.57
C GLU A 170 -12.96 17.01 9.26
N GLN A 171 -13.03 15.67 9.24
CA GLN A 171 -11.99 14.81 9.81
C GLN A 171 -10.66 14.93 9.04
N VAL A 172 -10.72 14.97 7.70
CA VAL A 172 -9.54 15.16 6.86
C VAL A 172 -8.94 16.54 7.09
N LEU A 173 -9.74 17.60 7.12
CA LEU A 173 -9.23 18.94 7.40
C LEU A 173 -8.54 19.03 8.78
N ALA A 174 -9.15 18.44 9.81
CA ALA A 174 -8.55 18.40 11.15
C ALA A 174 -7.21 17.64 11.17
N ALA A 175 -7.12 16.53 10.45
CA ALA A 175 -5.88 15.77 10.32
C ALA A 175 -4.78 16.59 9.62
N TRP A 176 -5.13 17.33 8.56
CA TRP A 176 -4.20 18.21 7.86
C TRP A 176 -3.73 19.38 8.72
N GLN A 177 -4.63 20.03 9.47
CA GLN A 177 -4.27 21.11 10.39
C GLN A 177 -3.30 20.63 11.47
N TYR A 178 -3.61 19.49 12.10
CA TYR A 178 -2.73 18.87 13.08
C TYR A 178 -1.34 18.56 12.53
N GLN A 179 -1.27 17.99 11.32
CA GLN A 179 0.01 17.70 10.68
C GLN A 179 0.80 18.97 10.36
N LEU A 180 0.13 20.02 9.90
CA LEU A 180 0.77 21.30 9.60
C LEU A 180 1.37 21.94 10.86
N GLU A 181 0.62 21.97 11.97
CA GLU A 181 1.12 22.46 13.25
C GLU A 181 2.32 21.66 13.76
N ARG A 182 2.24 20.33 13.66
CA ARG A 182 3.32 19.41 14.08
C ARG A 182 4.60 19.62 13.27
N LEU A 183 4.48 19.76 11.95
CA LEU A 183 5.61 19.87 11.02
C LEU A 183 6.17 21.29 10.89
N TRP A 184 5.41 22.32 11.28
CA TRP A 184 5.84 23.72 11.20
C TRP A 184 7.21 23.99 11.83
N PRO A 185 7.55 23.50 13.04
CA PRO A 185 8.88 23.72 13.62
C PRO A 185 10.00 22.92 12.92
N GLU A 186 9.70 21.82 12.24
CA GLU A 186 10.70 20.93 11.63
C GLU A 186 11.20 21.41 10.26
N VAL A 187 10.35 22.11 9.50
CA VAL A 187 10.65 22.49 8.11
C VAL A 187 11.40 23.83 8.07
N GLU A 188 12.63 23.84 7.59
CA GLU A 188 13.37 25.10 7.35
C GLU A 188 12.86 25.84 6.09
N PRO A 189 13.02 27.18 6.02
CA PRO A 189 12.67 27.99 4.84
C PRO A 189 13.41 27.57 3.56
#